data_AF-A0A7V4IWK3-F1
#
_entry.id   AF-A0A7V4IWK3-F1
#
_cell.length_a   1.000
_cell.length_b   1.000
_cell.length_c   1.000
_cell.angle_alpha   90.00
_cell.angle_beta   90.00
_cell.angle_gamma   90.00
#
_symmetry.space_group_name_H-M   'P 1'
#
loop_
_entity.id
_entity.type
_entity.pdbx_description
1 polymer ?
#
loop_
_entity_poly.entity_id
_entity_poly.type
_entity_poly.pdbx_seq_one_letter_code
_entity_poly.pdbx_strand_id
1 'polypeptide(L)'
;YAHPRNQFWHILGQVLGEPLAELPYEARLARVLAHRIGIWDVIDACEREGSADSAIRNARANDFGHLRRLAPKLTRVIFNGGRAATFEARFRAAGFITEVVPSSSPAHASRTLAEKISLWRRALADRRRAMAFEINKDLLPK
;
A
#
# COMPACT_ATOMS: atom_id res chain seq x y z
N TYR A 1 5.05 -4.51 3.20
CA TYR A 1 5.46 -5.37 2.04
C TYR A 1 6.87 -6.02 2.07
N ALA A 2 7.63 -6.01 3.17
CA ALA A 2 9.01 -6.53 3.18
C ALA A 2 9.11 -8.07 3.25
N HIS A 3 8.04 -8.77 3.62
CA HIS A 3 8.07 -10.21 3.83
C HIS A 3 8.18 -11.01 2.50
N PRO A 4 9.15 -11.93 2.34
CA PRO A 4 9.45 -12.59 1.06
C PRO A 4 8.28 -13.37 0.44
N ARG A 5 7.37 -13.87 1.27
CA ARG A 5 6.19 -14.62 0.81
C ARG A 5 5.04 -13.72 0.32
N ASN A 6 5.12 -12.40 0.48
CA ASN A 6 4.08 -11.48 -0.01
C ASN A 6 4.17 -11.37 -1.54
N GLN A 7 3.07 -11.65 -2.24
CA GLN A 7 3.03 -11.66 -3.70
C GLN A 7 2.96 -10.25 -4.31
N PHE A 8 2.95 -9.19 -3.49
CA PHE A 8 2.78 -7.82 -3.94
C PHE A 8 3.77 -7.41 -5.02
N TRP A 9 5.06 -7.61 -4.79
CA TRP A 9 6.11 -7.23 -5.75
C TRP A 9 6.01 -8.01 -7.06
N HIS A 10 5.59 -9.28 -6.98
CA HIS A 10 5.35 -10.09 -8.17
C HIS A 10 4.13 -9.57 -8.96
N ILE A 11 3.01 -9.32 -8.27
CA ILE A 11 1.79 -8.78 -8.87
C ILE A 11 2.07 -7.42 -9.53
N LEU A 12 2.68 -6.50 -8.78
CA LEU A 12 2.96 -5.16 -9.26
C LEU A 12 3.97 -5.18 -10.41
N GLY A 13 4.99 -6.04 -10.34
CA GLY A 13 5.94 -6.24 -11.43
C GLY A 13 5.26 -6.67 -12.74
N GLN A 14 4.33 -7.63 -12.67
CA GLN A 14 3.53 -8.07 -13.82
C GLN A 14 2.57 -6.97 -14.35
N VAL A 15 2.08 -6.09 -13.48
CA VAL A 15 1.23 -4.96 -13.89
C VAL A 15 2.03 -3.85 -14.56
N LEU A 16 3.25 -3.59 -14.08
CA LEU A 16 4.13 -2.54 -14.57
C LEU A 16 5.06 -2.99 -15.70
N GLY A 17 5.21 -4.29 -15.92
CA GLY A 17 6.15 -4.86 -16.89
C GLY A 17 7.61 -4.80 -16.42
N GLU A 18 7.84 -4.84 -15.10
CA GLU A 18 9.17 -4.79 -14.50
C GLU A 18 9.41 -5.98 -13.54
N PRO A 19 10.63 -6.52 -13.46
CA PRO A 19 10.95 -7.64 -12.57
C PRO A 19 11.13 -7.19 -11.11
N LEU A 20 10.15 -6.48 -10.54
CA LEU A 20 10.26 -5.87 -9.21
C LEU A 20 10.60 -6.88 -8.11
N ALA A 21 10.10 -8.12 -8.20
CA ALA A 21 10.37 -9.16 -7.20
C ALA A 21 11.86 -9.58 -7.14
N GLU A 22 12.64 -9.34 -8.19
CA GLU A 22 14.05 -9.69 -8.29
C GLU A 22 14.97 -8.57 -7.78
N LEU A 23 14.46 -7.35 -7.69
CA LEU A 23 15.25 -6.19 -7.25
C LEU A 23 15.44 -6.17 -5.73
N PRO A 24 16.50 -5.52 -5.21
CA PRO A 24 16.60 -5.15 -3.79
C PRO A 24 15.47 -4.20 -3.38
N TYR A 25 15.05 -4.20 -2.11
CA TYR A 25 13.90 -3.43 -1.62
C TYR A 25 13.95 -1.94 -2.01
N GLU A 26 15.07 -1.27 -1.80
CA GLU A 26 15.26 0.15 -2.17
C GLU A 26 15.08 0.38 -3.68
N ALA A 27 15.62 -0.51 -4.51
CA ALA A 27 15.45 -0.43 -5.95
C ALA A 27 13.98 -0.62 -6.37
N ARG A 28 13.22 -1.48 -5.66
CA ARG A 28 11.78 -1.64 -5.91
C ARG A 28 11.02 -0.36 -5.62
N LEU A 29 11.31 0.30 -4.50
CA LEU A 29 10.67 1.56 -4.13
C LEU A 29 10.93 2.65 -5.17
N ALA A 30 12.18 2.81 -5.60
CA ALA A 30 12.56 3.77 -6.64
C ALA A 30 11.80 3.54 -7.95
N ARG A 31 11.68 2.27 -8.40
CA ARG A 31 10.92 1.92 -9.61
C ARG A 31 9.44 2.26 -9.47
N VAL A 32 8.80 1.88 -8.36
CA VAL A 32 7.39 2.14 -8.13
C VAL A 32 7.09 3.64 -8.07
N LEU A 33 7.97 4.43 -7.46
CA LEU A 33 7.88 5.90 -7.46
C LEU A 33 8.03 6.49 -8.88
N ALA A 34 8.90 5.93 -9.72
CA ALA A 34 9.03 6.34 -11.13
C ALA A 34 7.73 6.12 -11.93
N HIS A 35 6.97 5.08 -11.58
CA HIS A 35 5.60 4.84 -12.09
C HIS A 35 4.53 5.72 -11.44
N ARG A 36 4.92 6.68 -10.60
CA ARG A 36 4.04 7.57 -9.81
C ARG A 36 3.10 6.81 -8.90
N ILE A 37 3.59 5.70 -8.36
CA ILE A 37 2.90 4.90 -7.37
C ILE A 37 3.59 5.12 -6.02
N GLY A 38 2.81 5.53 -5.03
CA GLY A 38 3.24 5.50 -3.63
C GLY A 38 2.88 4.16 -3.01
N ILE A 39 3.72 3.67 -2.10
CA ILE A 39 3.38 2.55 -1.23
C ILE A 39 3.28 3.12 0.18
N TRP A 40 2.11 2.93 0.80
CA TRP A 40 1.92 3.29 2.19
C TRP A 40 1.58 2.03 2.97
N ASP A 41 2.49 1.65 3.85
CA ASP A 41 2.28 0.64 4.88
C ASP A 41 2.21 1.35 6.23
N VAL A 42 1.34 0.88 7.13
CA VAL A 42 1.24 1.41 8.51
C VAL A 42 2.39 0.89 9.37
N ILE A 43 3.34 0.11 8.83
CA ILE A 43 4.55 -0.29 9.56
C ILE A 43 5.37 0.94 9.89
N ASP A 44 5.13 1.41 11.11
CA ASP A 44 5.99 2.32 11.85
C ASP A 44 7.42 1.81 11.69
N ALA A 45 8.29 2.68 11.21
CA ALA A 45 9.72 2.48 11.24
C ALA A 45 10.12 2.44 12.72
N CYS A 46 9.96 1.28 13.35
CA CYS A 46 10.60 0.97 14.61
C CYS A 46 12.07 0.67 14.30
N GLU A 47 12.78 1.67 13.79
CA GLU A 47 14.19 1.82 14.10
C GLU A 47 14.25 2.31 15.54
N ARG A 48 14.53 1.37 16.44
CA ARG A 48 15.04 1.71 17.76
C ARG A 48 16.40 2.37 17.57
N GLU A 49 16.49 3.65 17.90
CA GLU A 49 17.67 4.22 18.54
C GLU A 49 17.25 5.35 19.49
N GLY A 50 17.61 5.22 20.77
CA GLY A 50 17.76 6.37 21.69
C GLY A 50 16.50 6.98 22.30
N SER A 51 16.13 6.48 23.48
CA SER A 51 15.61 7.23 24.65
C SER A 51 15.24 8.72 24.42
N ALA A 52 13.98 8.99 24.06
CA ALA A 52 13.17 10.06 24.66
C ALA A 52 11.72 9.97 24.16
N ASP A 53 10.79 10.01 25.11
CA ASP A 53 9.38 10.32 24.97
C ASP A 53 8.51 9.49 24.01
N SER A 54 7.82 8.51 24.60
CA SER A 54 6.35 8.45 24.78
C SER A 54 5.37 8.90 23.66
N ALA A 55 5.82 9.21 22.45
CA ALA A 55 4.98 9.62 21.31
C ALA A 55 4.40 8.43 20.51
N ILE A 56 4.94 7.22 20.72
CA ILE A 56 4.56 6.00 19.98
C ILE A 56 3.37 5.28 20.66
N ARG A 57 2.36 6.05 21.07
CA ARG A 57 1.02 5.53 21.43
C ARG A 57 -0.08 6.09 20.52
N ASN A 58 0.26 7.08 19.69
CA ASN A 58 -0.65 7.71 18.74
C ASN A 58 -0.38 7.24 17.30
N ALA A 59 -0.35 5.92 17.10
CA ALA A 59 -0.78 5.31 15.84
C ALA A 59 -2.30 5.54 15.59
N ARG A 60 -2.81 6.73 15.93
CA ARG A 60 -4.05 7.28 15.41
C ARG A 60 -3.78 7.52 13.94
N ALA A 61 -4.02 6.48 13.13
CA ALA A 61 -4.34 6.57 11.71
C ALA A 61 -3.73 7.80 11.04
N ASN A 62 -2.44 7.71 10.66
CA ASN A 62 -1.64 8.76 10.01
C ASN A 62 -2.51 9.87 9.44
N ASP A 63 -2.40 11.07 10.01
CA ASP A 63 -3.21 12.25 9.66
C ASP A 63 -3.48 12.31 8.14
N PHE A 64 -4.68 11.95 7.72
CA PHE A 64 -5.06 11.90 6.30
C PHE A 64 -4.99 13.30 5.66
N GLY A 65 -5.05 14.37 6.46
CA GLY A 65 -4.74 15.72 6.01
C GLY A 65 -3.27 15.89 5.64
N HIS A 66 -2.36 15.17 6.30
CA HIS A 66 -0.94 15.14 5.97
C HIS A 66 -0.67 14.48 4.62
N LEU A 67 -1.45 13.46 4.24
CA LEU A 67 -1.30 12.82 2.93
C LEU A 67 -1.47 13.81 1.77
N ARG A 68 -2.44 14.72 1.87
CA ARG A 68 -2.66 15.75 0.86
C ARG A 68 -1.50 16.75 0.78
N ARG A 69 -0.80 16.99 1.88
CA ARG A 69 0.41 17.83 1.91
C ARG A 69 1.62 17.11 1.33
N LEU A 70 1.82 15.85 1.69
CA LEU A 70 2.95 15.03 1.24
C LEU A 70 2.84 14.63 -0.24
N ALA A 71 1.62 14.34 -0.68
CA ALA A 71 1.31 13.92 -2.04
C ALA A 71 0.13 14.74 -2.60
N PRO A 72 0.32 16.04 -2.89
CA PRO A 72 -0.75 16.92 -3.38
C PRO A 72 -1.31 16.49 -4.74
N LYS A 73 -0.55 15.66 -5.45
CA LYS A 73 -0.89 15.09 -6.75
C LYS A 73 -1.64 13.76 -6.64
N LEU A 74 -1.83 13.22 -5.44
CA LEU A 74 -2.52 11.96 -5.21
C LEU A 74 -4.02 12.10 -5.48
N THR A 75 -4.55 11.23 -6.32
CA THR A 75 -5.97 11.21 -6.69
C THR A 75 -6.64 9.89 -6.37
N ARG A 76 -5.88 8.78 -6.37
CA ARG A 76 -6.41 7.42 -6.23
C ARG A 76 -5.71 6.64 -5.13
N VAL A 77 -6.49 5.93 -4.32
CA VAL A 77 -6.01 5.02 -3.27
C VAL A 77 -6.55 3.62 -3.51
N ILE A 78 -5.64 2.65 -3.58
CA ILE A 78 -5.94 1.24 -3.83
C ILE A 78 -5.69 0.47 -2.54
N PHE A 79 -6.75 -0.07 -1.94
CA PHE A 79 -6.71 -0.81 -0.68
C PHE A 79 -6.41 -2.29 -0.91
N ASN A 80 -5.30 -2.77 -0.35
CA ASN A 80 -4.86 -4.16 -0.46
C ASN A 80 -5.58 -5.07 0.56
N GLY A 81 -6.79 -5.52 0.23
CA GLY A 81 -7.59 -6.45 1.03
C GLY A 81 -8.58 -5.77 1.98
N GLY A 82 -9.50 -6.60 2.52
CA GLY A 82 -10.67 -6.12 3.27
C GLY A 82 -10.35 -5.32 4.53
N ARG A 83 -9.21 -5.58 5.17
CA ARG A 83 -8.79 -4.82 6.36
C ARG A 83 -8.33 -3.41 6.02
N ALA A 84 -7.63 -3.22 4.90
CA ALA A 84 -7.27 -1.88 4.44
C ALA A 84 -8.54 -1.11 4.02
N ALA A 85 -9.50 -1.81 3.41
CA ALA A 85 -10.77 -1.23 2.96
C ALA A 85 -11.67 -0.71 4.09
N THR A 86 -11.42 -1.02 5.36
CA THR A 86 -12.19 -0.41 6.47
C THR A 86 -12.04 1.12 6.53
N PHE A 87 -10.97 1.66 5.94
CA PHE A 87 -10.72 3.09 5.84
C PHE A 87 -11.25 3.72 4.55
N GLU A 88 -11.78 2.91 3.62
CA GLU A 88 -12.19 3.37 2.28
C GLU A 88 -13.16 4.55 2.36
N ALA A 89 -14.18 4.45 3.20
CA ALA A 89 -15.19 5.49 3.36
C ALA A 89 -14.57 6.85 3.74
N ARG A 90 -13.53 6.84 4.57
CA ARG A 90 -12.81 8.07 4.98
C ARG A 90 -12.03 8.69 3.83
N PHE A 91 -11.33 7.88 3.03
CA PHE A 91 -10.61 8.37 1.85
C PHE A 91 -11.56 8.87 0.76
N ARG A 92 -12.68 8.17 0.57
CA ARG A 92 -13.72 8.59 -0.37
C ARG A 92 -14.36 9.91 0.06
N ALA A 93 -14.70 10.07 1.35
CA ALA A 93 -15.20 11.33 1.90
C ALA A 93 -14.17 12.47 1.79
N ALA A 94 -12.87 12.14 1.86
CA ALA A 94 -11.79 13.08 1.64
C ALA A 94 -11.57 13.42 0.15
N GLY A 95 -12.35 12.88 -0.79
CA GLY A 95 -12.30 13.20 -2.22
C GLY A 95 -11.29 12.39 -3.05
N PHE A 96 -10.81 11.25 -2.53
CA PHE A 96 -10.00 10.32 -3.31
C PHE A 96 -10.87 9.33 -4.08
N ILE A 97 -10.39 8.92 -5.26
CA ILE A 97 -10.92 7.74 -5.95
C ILE A 97 -10.41 6.51 -5.20
N THR A 98 -11.31 5.65 -4.74
CA THR A 98 -10.95 4.47 -3.97
C THR A 98 -11.23 3.19 -4.74
N GLU A 99 -10.33 2.23 -4.64
CA GLU A 99 -10.47 0.88 -5.20
C GLU A 99 -10.05 -0.14 -4.16
N VAL A 100 -10.72 -1.29 -4.11
CA VAL A 100 -10.34 -2.39 -3.22
C VAL A 100 -9.92 -3.58 -4.06
N VAL A 101 -8.71 -4.06 -3.83
CA VAL A 101 -8.16 -5.26 -4.49
C VAL A 101 -7.98 -6.38 -3.48
N PRO A 102 -7.96 -7.66 -3.91
CA PRO A 102 -7.67 -8.76 -3.01
C PRO A 102 -6.29 -8.61 -2.38
N SER A 103 -6.14 -9.09 -1.15
CA SER A 103 -4.85 -9.09 -0.46
C SER A 103 -3.79 -9.82 -1.29
N SER A 104 -2.62 -9.19 -1.42
CA SER A 104 -1.41 -9.79 -1.98
C SER A 104 -0.76 -10.83 -1.06
N SER A 105 -1.30 -11.05 0.15
CA SER A 105 -0.85 -12.10 1.05
C SER A 105 -1.16 -13.50 0.48
N PRO A 106 -0.23 -14.47 0.61
CA PRO A 106 -0.46 -15.85 0.20
C PRO A 106 -1.54 -16.54 1.04
N ALA A 107 -1.83 -16.04 2.25
CA ALA A 107 -2.89 -16.56 3.12
C ALA A 107 -4.31 -16.34 2.53
N HIS A 108 -4.47 -15.42 1.57
CA HIS A 108 -5.69 -15.28 0.79
C HIS A 108 -5.58 -16.08 -0.51
N ALA A 109 -5.72 -17.41 -0.38
CA ALA A 109 -5.66 -18.39 -1.46
C ALA A 109 -6.98 -18.54 -2.24
N SER A 110 -8.03 -17.81 -1.86
CA SER A 110 -9.34 -17.86 -2.54
C SER A 110 -9.35 -17.25 -3.95
N ARG A 111 -8.23 -16.68 -4.40
CA ARG A 111 -8.03 -16.15 -5.76
C ARG A 111 -6.66 -16.54 -6.28
N THR A 112 -6.62 -16.97 -7.53
CA THR A 112 -5.40 -17.27 -8.27
C THR A 112 -4.54 -16.01 -8.44
N LEU A 113 -3.24 -16.21 -8.65
CA LEU A 113 -2.31 -15.11 -8.90
C LEU A 113 -2.71 -14.29 -10.15
N ALA A 114 -3.16 -14.95 -11.21
CA ALA A 114 -3.61 -14.32 -12.45
C ALA A 114 -4.83 -13.41 -12.25
N GLU A 115 -5.79 -13.82 -11.41
CA GLU A 115 -6.94 -12.99 -11.05
C GLU A 115 -6.52 -11.77 -10.24
N LYS A 116 -5.59 -11.95 -9.28
CA LYS A 116 -5.02 -10.83 -8.52
C LYS A 116 -4.36 -9.83 -9.48
N ILE A 117 -3.51 -10.29 -10.39
CA ILE A 117 -2.86 -9.43 -11.40
C ILE A 117 -3.90 -8.66 -12.23
N SER A 118 -4.95 -9.33 -12.69
CA SER A 118 -6.00 -8.69 -13.49
C SER A 118 -6.76 -7.61 -12.71
N LEU A 119 -7.04 -7.83 -11.42
CA LEU A 119 -7.67 -6.85 -10.54
C LEU A 119 -6.76 -5.65 -10.27
N TRP A 120 -5.48 -5.90 -9.99
CA TRP A 120 -4.49 -4.83 -9.81
C TRP A 120 -4.27 -4.02 -11.09
N ARG A 121 -4.25 -4.66 -12.26
CA ARG A 121 -4.14 -3.98 -13.56
C ARG A 121 -5.32 -3.06 -13.81
N ARG A 122 -6.54 -3.48 -13.46
CA ARG A 122 -7.74 -2.62 -13.56
C ARG A 122 -7.69 -1.44 -12.59
N ALA A 123 -7.33 -1.69 -11.33
CA ALA A 123 -7.22 -0.63 -10.33
C ALA A 123 -6.15 0.42 -10.69
N LEU A 124 -5.09 0.00 -11.41
CA LEU A 124 -4.01 0.85 -11.92
C LEU A 124 -4.20 1.26 -13.39
N ALA A 125 -5.36 1.02 -14.02
CA ALA A 125 -5.55 1.31 -15.45
C ALA A 125 -5.45 2.81 -15.76
N ASP A 126 -6.05 3.65 -14.90
CA ASP A 126 -5.81 5.10 -14.93
C ASP A 126 -4.62 5.42 -14.02
N ARG A 127 -3.42 5.27 -14.58
CA ARG A 127 -2.12 5.46 -13.91
C ARG A 127 -1.84 6.91 -13.52
N ARG A 128 -2.79 7.83 -13.67
CA ARG A 128 -2.64 9.22 -13.23
C ARG A 128 -2.57 9.27 -11.70
N ARG A 129 -1.35 9.08 -11.16
CA ARG A 129 -0.93 9.30 -9.76
C ARG A 129 -1.74 8.50 -8.73
N ALA A 130 -1.51 7.20 -8.70
CA ALA A 130 -2.16 6.27 -7.77
C ALA A 130 -1.28 5.97 -6.54
N MET A 131 -1.88 5.53 -5.45
CA MET A 131 -1.16 5.01 -4.28
C MET A 131 -1.73 3.65 -3.90
N ALA A 132 -0.84 2.69 -3.67
CA ALA A 132 -1.19 1.41 -3.06
C ALA A 132 -1.10 1.55 -1.54
N PHE A 133 -2.19 1.19 -0.85
CA PHE A 133 -2.35 1.34 0.59
C PHE A 133 -2.61 -0.02 1.23
N GLU A 134 -1.76 -0.40 2.19
CA GLU A 134 -1.88 -1.62 3.00
C GLU A 134 -1.83 -1.27 4.48
N ILE A 135 -2.61 -2.00 5.29
CA ILE A 135 -2.58 -1.89 6.74
C ILE A 135 -1.98 -3.18 7.30
N ASN A 136 -0.87 -3.05 8.02
CA ASN A 136 -0.26 -4.19 8.70
C ASN A 136 -1.17 -4.72 9.83
N LYS A 137 -1.20 -6.05 9.99
CA LYS A 137 -2.08 -6.78 10.90
C LYS A 137 -1.82 -6.48 12.38
N ASP A 138 -0.64 -5.95 12.71
CA ASP A 138 -0.14 -5.84 14.10
C ASP A 138 -0.47 -4.50 14.77
N LEU A 139 -1.14 -3.57 14.08
CA LEU A 139 -1.30 -2.18 14.51
C LEU A 139 -2.75 -1.76 14.77
N LEU A 140 -3.66 -2.72 14.91
CA LEU A 140 -4.98 -2.47 15.48
C LEU A 140 -5.03 -3.08 16.88
N PRO A 141 -5.50 -2.33 17.90
CA PRO A 141 -5.78 -2.95 19.19
C PRO A 141 -6.75 -4.12 18.99
N LYS A 142 -6.50 -5.23 19.68
CA LYS A 142 -7.40 -6.38 19.71
C LYS A 142 -8.78 -5.98 20.22
#